data_AF-A0A935R2X0-F1
#
_entry.id   AF-A0A935R2X0-F1
#
_cell.length_a   1.000
_cell.length_b   1.000
_cell.length_c   1.000
_cell.angle_alpha   90.00
_cell.angle_beta   90.00
_cell.angle_gamma   90.00
#
_symmetry.space_group_name_H-M   'P 1'
#
loop_
_entity.id
_entity.type
_entity.pdbx_description
1 polymer ?
#
loop_
_entity_poly.entity_id
_entity_poly.type
_entity_poly.pdbx_seq_one_letter_code
_entity_poly.pdbx_strand_id
1 'polypeptide(L)'
;MDLHLLMLRGVGGFAALGALLDVIQRGAEERLWVCAARTPLWRYLEGAPGAVDLGVFRAPIELGALHADALESWLLGAEVAAGFVPSFTRLAAVGGVSDARGEARARAAWARLIEDLSQGAPEVARALWLHSLRAGASPEQIEHGPPRLDGLDALDQLSTEDLFLLTALAIHGPMTLSALIEALNRPESALRAACRRLEALGVLMGELSGELYELHPRLHPQILRVLRQRALLETA
;
A
#
# COMPACT_ATOMS: atom_id res chain seq x y z
N MET A 1 14.63 9.66 3.42
CA MET A 1 15.35 8.68 2.58
C MET A 1 14.62 7.36 2.63
N ASP A 2 14.47 6.66 1.50
CA ASP A 2 13.79 5.37 1.42
C ASP A 2 14.78 4.21 1.61
N LEU A 3 14.57 3.38 2.64
CA LEU A 3 15.46 2.28 2.99
C LEU A 3 15.33 1.05 2.07
N HIS A 4 14.23 0.91 1.31
CA HIS A 4 14.03 -0.26 0.42
C HIS A 4 15.12 -0.38 -0.64
N LEU A 5 15.64 0.75 -1.10
CA LEU A 5 16.63 0.81 -2.18
C LEU A 5 18.05 0.42 -1.73
N LEU A 6 18.26 0.16 -0.43
CA LEU A 6 19.58 -0.05 0.16
C LEU A 6 19.82 -1.50 0.56
N MET A 7 18.90 -2.40 0.21
CA MET A 7 19.06 -3.80 0.55
C MET A 7 18.38 -4.78 -0.40
N LEU A 8 18.98 -5.95 -0.48
CA LEU A 8 18.46 -7.11 -1.19
C LEU A 8 18.60 -8.34 -0.31
N ARG A 9 17.62 -9.24 -0.31
CA ARG A 9 17.75 -10.53 0.37
C ARG A 9 18.73 -11.39 -0.43
N GLY A 10 19.96 -11.45 0.03
CA GLY A 10 21.05 -12.16 -0.63
C GLY A 10 22.32 -12.10 0.20
N VAL A 11 23.33 -12.88 -0.19
CA VAL A 11 24.63 -12.85 0.49
C VAL A 11 25.27 -11.47 0.24
N GLY A 12 25.56 -10.73 1.30
CA GLY A 12 26.10 -9.38 1.21
C GLY A 12 25.09 -8.29 0.84
N GLY A 13 23.81 -8.63 0.67
CA GLY A 13 22.75 -7.70 0.26
C GLY A 13 22.39 -6.61 1.27
N PHE A 14 23.05 -6.56 2.43
CA PHE A 14 22.91 -5.51 3.46
C PHE A 14 24.07 -4.50 3.47
N ALA A 15 25.10 -4.66 2.63
CA ALA A 15 26.31 -3.86 2.71
C ALA A 15 26.04 -2.35 2.54
N ALA A 16 25.16 -1.97 1.61
CA ALA A 16 24.80 -0.57 1.37
C ALA A 16 24.03 0.02 2.57
N LEU A 17 23.07 -0.72 3.12
CA LEU A 17 22.35 -0.32 4.32
C LEU A 17 23.32 -0.18 5.51
N GLY A 18 24.21 -1.15 5.75
CA GLY A 18 25.20 -1.08 6.83
C GLY A 18 26.10 0.15 6.71
N ALA A 19 26.64 0.42 5.51
CA ALA A 19 27.46 1.61 5.26
C ALA A 19 26.71 2.92 5.51
N LEU A 20 25.42 2.98 5.18
CA LEU A 20 24.59 4.14 5.50
C LEU A 20 24.40 4.31 7.01
N LEU A 21 24.07 3.23 7.73
CA LEU A 21 23.85 3.28 9.18
C LEU A 21 25.12 3.73 9.91
N ASP A 22 26.30 3.31 9.44
CA ASP A 22 27.59 3.82 9.95
C ASP A 22 27.74 5.34 9.75
N VAL A 23 27.31 5.88 8.62
CA VAL A 23 27.33 7.33 8.35
C VAL A 23 26.36 8.07 9.27
N ILE A 24 25.14 7.53 9.45
CA ILE A 24 24.14 8.10 10.34
C ILE A 24 24.70 8.15 11.77
N GLN A 25 25.28 7.06 12.24
CA GLN A 25 25.83 6.95 13.59
C GLN A 25 26.96 7.95 13.83
N ARG A 26 27.90 8.11 12.89
CA ARG A 26 29.01 9.07 13.00
C ARG A 26 28.55 10.52 13.00
N GLY A 27 27.44 10.82 12.35
CA GLY A 27 26.89 12.18 12.24
C GLY A 27 25.77 12.52 13.22
N ALA A 28 25.45 11.62 14.16
CA ALA A 28 24.20 11.68 14.94
C ALA A 28 24.08 12.90 15.87
N GLU A 29 25.19 13.54 16.25
CA GLU A 29 25.19 14.72 17.13
C GLU A 29 25.00 16.04 16.36
N GLU A 30 25.34 16.06 15.06
CA GLU A 30 25.35 17.28 14.24
C GLU A 30 24.22 17.30 13.19
N ARG A 31 23.60 16.16 12.90
CA ARG A 31 22.65 16.00 11.79
C ARG A 31 21.42 15.21 12.23
N LEU A 32 20.25 15.74 11.86
CA LEU A 32 18.99 15.01 11.94
C LEU A 32 18.80 14.17 10.67
N TRP A 33 18.62 12.86 10.84
CA TRP A 33 18.31 11.95 9.74
C TRP A 33 16.85 11.51 9.84
N VAL A 34 16.12 11.60 8.71
CA VAL A 34 14.76 11.09 8.58
C VAL A 34 14.73 10.03 7.49
N CYS A 35 14.47 8.80 7.92
CA CYS A 35 14.36 7.62 7.06
C CYS A 35 12.91 7.11 7.07
N ALA A 36 12.51 6.53 5.96
CA ALA A 36 11.22 5.88 5.81
C ALA A 36 11.44 4.44 5.34
N ALA A 37 10.65 3.52 5.89
CA ALA A 37 10.55 2.14 5.50
C ALA A 37 9.09 1.71 5.60
N ARG A 38 8.68 0.75 4.77
CA ARG A 38 7.36 0.11 4.90
C ARG A 38 7.49 -0.93 6.01
N THR A 39 6.39 -1.21 6.69
CA THR A 39 6.35 -2.18 7.80
C THR A 39 6.98 -3.54 7.45
N PRO A 40 6.73 -4.16 6.26
CA PRO A 40 7.34 -5.44 5.92
C PRO A 40 8.87 -5.41 5.92
N LEU A 41 9.47 -4.34 5.37
CA LEU A 41 10.91 -4.14 5.38
C LEU A 41 11.44 -4.01 6.80
N TRP A 42 10.82 -3.12 7.60
CA TRP A 42 11.27 -2.86 8.97
C TRP A 42 11.24 -4.12 9.83
N ARG A 43 10.14 -4.88 9.77
CA ARG A 43 10.00 -6.17 10.49
C ARG A 43 11.03 -7.19 10.03
N TYR A 44 11.28 -7.27 8.72
CA TYR A 44 12.33 -8.14 8.18
C TYR A 44 13.72 -7.78 8.75
N LEU A 45 14.03 -6.49 8.87
CA LEU A 45 15.28 -6.03 9.47
C LEU A 45 15.36 -6.33 10.98
N GLU A 46 14.27 -6.16 11.72
CA GLU A 46 14.18 -6.54 13.14
C GLU A 46 14.41 -8.05 13.35
N GLY A 47 13.89 -8.88 12.45
CA GLY A 47 14.02 -10.33 12.47
C GLY A 47 15.41 -10.87 12.07
N ALA A 48 16.33 -10.00 11.62
CA ALA A 48 17.68 -10.38 11.19
C ALA A 48 18.76 -9.77 12.12
N PRO A 49 18.76 -10.09 13.43
CA PRO A 49 19.72 -9.51 14.38
C PRO A 49 21.15 -9.83 13.97
N GLY A 50 21.97 -8.80 13.80
CA GLY A 50 23.37 -8.89 13.37
C GLY A 50 23.61 -8.63 11.88
N ALA A 51 22.58 -8.54 11.05
CA ALA A 51 22.74 -8.10 9.65
C ALA A 51 22.98 -6.59 9.55
N VAL A 52 22.29 -5.80 10.39
CA VAL A 52 22.40 -4.33 10.49
C VAL A 52 22.14 -3.86 11.92
N ASP A 53 22.72 -2.72 12.29
CA ASP A 53 22.46 -2.06 13.58
C ASP A 53 21.31 -1.05 13.46
N LEU A 54 20.09 -1.49 13.76
CA LEU A 54 18.91 -0.60 13.79
C LEU A 54 18.91 0.35 15.00
N GLY A 55 19.79 0.17 15.98
CA GLY A 55 19.89 1.02 17.17
C GLY A 55 20.26 2.47 16.88
N VAL A 56 20.74 2.75 15.67
CA VAL A 56 20.97 4.12 15.17
C VAL A 56 19.67 4.94 15.10
N PHE A 57 18.51 4.27 14.98
CA PHE A 57 17.19 4.90 14.97
C PHE A 57 16.61 4.98 16.39
N ARG A 58 16.83 6.12 17.06
CA ARG A 58 16.44 6.31 18.48
C ARG A 58 14.94 6.48 18.72
N ALA A 59 14.19 6.89 17.71
CA ALA A 59 12.77 7.21 17.81
C ALA A 59 12.01 6.73 16.56
N PRO A 60 11.87 5.41 16.36
CA PRO A 60 11.03 4.91 15.28
C PRO A 60 9.59 5.34 15.51
N ILE A 61 8.97 5.95 14.49
CA ILE A 61 7.56 6.35 14.51
C ILE A 61 6.83 5.41 13.56
N GLU A 62 5.99 4.55 14.12
CA GLU A 62 5.09 3.71 13.32
C GLU A 62 3.84 4.52 12.96
N LEU A 63 3.61 4.69 11.65
CA LEU A 63 2.40 5.31 11.14
C LEU A 63 1.30 4.24 11.07
N GLY A 64 0.28 4.40 11.91
CA GLY A 64 -0.91 3.54 11.90
C GLY A 64 -1.79 3.76 10.66
N ALA A 65 -2.62 2.77 10.38
CA ALA A 65 -3.68 2.87 9.39
C ALA A 65 -4.76 3.87 9.83
N LEU A 66 -5.35 4.62 8.90
CA LEU A 66 -6.50 5.46 9.20
C LEU A 66 -7.78 4.61 9.24
N HIS A 67 -8.59 4.79 10.29
CA HIS A 67 -9.90 4.15 10.42
C HIS A 67 -11.00 4.97 9.74
N ALA A 68 -12.18 4.35 9.55
CA ALA A 68 -13.33 4.95 8.88
C ALA A 68 -13.62 6.39 9.31
N ASP A 69 -13.66 6.68 10.61
CA ASP A 69 -13.98 8.02 11.12
C ASP A 69 -12.93 9.07 10.72
N ALA A 70 -11.64 8.70 10.79
CA ALA A 70 -10.54 9.59 10.41
C ALA A 70 -10.48 9.81 8.90
N LEU A 71 -10.70 8.73 8.12
CA LEU A 71 -10.79 8.79 6.66
C LEU A 71 -11.96 9.65 6.20
N GLU A 72 -13.14 9.45 6.80
CA GLU A 72 -14.34 10.23 6.51
C GLU A 72 -14.10 11.70 6.84
N SER A 73 -13.61 12.01 8.03
CA SER A 73 -13.34 13.39 8.44
C SER A 73 -12.33 14.07 7.51
N TRP A 74 -11.30 13.34 7.06
CA TRP A 74 -10.28 13.88 6.18
C TRP A 74 -10.82 14.13 4.76
N LEU A 75 -11.48 13.15 4.16
CA LEU A 75 -11.97 13.21 2.78
C LEU A 75 -13.11 14.22 2.64
N LEU A 76 -14.11 14.15 3.53
CA LEU A 76 -15.23 15.09 3.49
C LEU A 76 -14.82 16.49 3.96
N GLY A 77 -13.84 16.59 4.85
CA GLY A 77 -13.23 17.87 5.23
C GLY A 77 -12.61 18.57 4.02
N ALA A 78 -11.99 17.83 3.10
CA ALA A 78 -11.43 18.39 1.87
C ALA A 78 -12.52 18.94 0.92
N GLU A 79 -13.69 18.30 0.84
CA GLU A 79 -14.83 18.81 0.06
C GLU A 79 -15.37 20.11 0.63
N VAL A 80 -15.62 20.14 1.94
CA VAL A 80 -16.14 21.31 2.63
C VAL A 80 -15.17 22.48 2.52
N ALA A 81 -13.86 22.23 2.67
CA ALA A 81 -12.83 23.24 2.49
C ALA A 81 -12.78 23.79 1.05
N ALA A 82 -13.18 22.98 0.06
CA ALA A 82 -13.30 23.38 -1.34
C ALA A 82 -14.65 24.06 -1.68
N GLY A 83 -15.55 24.21 -0.70
CA GLY A 83 -16.85 24.86 -0.89
C GLY A 83 -17.96 23.93 -1.39
N PHE A 84 -17.76 22.61 -1.34
CA PHE A 84 -18.76 21.62 -1.72
C PHE A 84 -19.54 21.09 -0.53
N VAL A 85 -20.76 20.62 -0.80
CA VAL A 85 -21.64 19.95 0.15
C VAL A 85 -21.70 18.46 -0.20
N PRO A 86 -21.15 17.57 0.64
CA PRO A 86 -21.23 16.14 0.42
C PRO A 86 -22.67 15.65 0.54
N SER A 87 -23.09 14.79 -0.38
CA SER A 87 -24.39 14.10 -0.36
C SER A 87 -24.22 12.61 -0.56
N PHE A 88 -24.97 11.84 0.22
CA PHE A 88 -25.03 10.37 0.15
C PHE A 88 -26.42 9.88 -0.25
N THR A 89 -27.29 10.79 -0.70
CA THR A 89 -28.67 10.51 -1.10
C THR A 89 -28.74 9.38 -2.13
N ARG A 90 -27.87 9.40 -3.14
CA ARG A 90 -27.86 8.35 -4.16
C ARG A 90 -27.48 6.97 -3.62
N LEU A 91 -26.51 6.91 -2.71
CA LEU A 91 -26.14 5.67 -2.03
C LEU A 91 -27.27 5.17 -1.12
N ALA A 92 -27.95 6.07 -0.41
CA ALA A 92 -29.09 5.74 0.44
C ALA A 92 -30.27 5.18 -0.38
N ALA A 93 -30.52 5.73 -1.57
CA ALA A 93 -31.55 5.26 -2.49
C ALA A 93 -31.33 3.81 -2.94
N VAL A 94 -30.08 3.35 -3.10
CA VAL A 94 -29.76 1.93 -3.40
C VAL A 94 -30.22 1.02 -2.26
N GLY A 95 -30.18 1.48 -1.01
CA GLY A 95 -30.66 0.77 0.16
C GLY A 95 -32.19 0.87 0.41
N GLY A 96 -32.94 1.50 -0.49
CA GLY A 96 -34.41 1.58 -0.44
C GLY A 96 -34.97 2.59 0.57
N VAL A 97 -34.13 3.42 1.21
CA VAL A 97 -34.56 4.45 2.18
C VAL A 97 -33.80 5.75 1.90
N SER A 98 -34.49 6.79 1.46
CA SER A 98 -33.89 8.10 1.10
C SER A 98 -34.22 9.21 2.11
N ASP A 99 -34.40 8.86 3.38
CA ASP A 99 -34.54 9.83 4.46
C ASP A 99 -33.17 10.17 5.09
N ALA A 100 -33.13 11.16 5.98
CA ALA A 100 -31.90 11.58 6.66
C ALA A 100 -31.19 10.44 7.43
N ARG A 101 -31.96 9.44 7.91
CA ARG A 101 -31.40 8.26 8.58
C ARG A 101 -30.77 7.29 7.57
N GLY A 102 -31.40 7.12 6.40
CA GLY A 102 -30.86 6.39 5.26
C GLY A 102 -29.53 6.98 4.81
N GLU A 103 -29.47 8.31 4.68
CA GLU A 103 -28.26 9.02 4.26
C GLU A 103 -27.12 8.88 5.28
N ALA A 104 -27.38 9.08 6.57
CA ALA A 104 -26.38 8.86 7.62
C ALA A 104 -25.84 7.42 7.64
N ARG A 105 -26.70 6.42 7.42
CA ARG A 105 -26.29 5.01 7.29
C ARG A 105 -25.45 4.77 6.04
N ALA A 106 -25.83 5.36 4.91
CA ALA A 106 -25.08 5.26 3.65
C ALA A 106 -23.68 5.86 3.78
N ARG A 107 -23.56 7.01 4.44
CA ARG A 107 -22.28 7.67 4.76
C ARG A 107 -21.38 6.78 5.62
N ALA A 108 -21.90 6.23 6.73
CA ALA A 108 -21.13 5.34 7.58
C ALA A 108 -20.71 4.04 6.86
N ALA A 109 -21.59 3.48 6.02
CA ALA A 109 -21.26 2.31 5.21
C ALA A 109 -20.20 2.62 4.14
N TRP A 110 -20.27 3.80 3.51
CA TRP A 110 -19.26 4.28 2.57
C TRP A 110 -17.90 4.42 3.25
N ALA A 111 -17.83 5.03 4.43
CA ALA A 111 -16.58 5.22 5.17
C ALA A 111 -15.91 3.88 5.51
N ARG A 112 -16.71 2.90 5.97
CA ARG A 112 -16.23 1.52 6.20
C ARG A 112 -15.73 0.86 4.93
N LEU A 113 -16.43 1.03 3.80
CA LEU A 113 -16.00 0.44 2.54
C LEU A 113 -14.69 1.08 2.03
N ILE A 114 -14.48 2.39 2.24
CA ILE A 114 -13.19 3.03 1.98
C ILE A 114 -12.10 2.44 2.88
N GLU A 115 -12.35 2.29 4.18
CA GLU A 115 -11.41 1.65 5.12
C GLU A 115 -11.07 0.22 4.66
N ASP A 116 -12.07 -0.60 4.36
CA ASP A 116 -11.89 -2.00 3.93
C ASP A 116 -11.09 -2.11 2.63
N LEU A 117 -11.39 -1.27 1.63
CA LEU A 117 -10.71 -1.31 0.34
C LEU A 117 -9.30 -0.69 0.39
N SER A 118 -9.10 0.37 1.17
CA SER A 118 -7.79 1.03 1.30
C SER A 118 -6.89 0.40 2.36
N GLN A 119 -7.46 -0.40 3.27
CA GLN A 119 -6.82 -0.85 4.52
C GLN A 119 -6.23 0.33 5.31
N GLY A 120 -6.90 1.49 5.28
CA GLY A 120 -6.48 2.72 5.94
C GLY A 120 -5.31 3.47 5.29
N ALA A 121 -4.88 3.07 4.08
CA ALA A 121 -3.84 3.78 3.32
C ALA A 121 -4.42 5.09 2.72
N PRO A 122 -3.90 6.28 3.10
CA PRO A 122 -4.47 7.56 2.66
C PRO A 122 -4.49 7.75 1.14
N GLU A 123 -3.44 7.32 0.45
CA GLU A 123 -3.33 7.44 -1.00
C GLU A 123 -4.40 6.62 -1.73
N VAL A 124 -4.60 5.37 -1.30
CA VAL A 124 -5.62 4.48 -1.88
C VAL A 124 -7.01 4.98 -1.54
N ALA A 125 -7.26 5.39 -0.30
CA ALA A 125 -8.53 5.97 0.12
C ALA A 125 -8.90 7.21 -0.70
N ARG A 126 -7.94 8.12 -0.93
CA ARG A 126 -8.15 9.31 -1.77
C ARG A 126 -8.47 8.93 -3.22
N ALA A 127 -7.75 7.97 -3.78
CA ALA A 127 -8.04 7.48 -5.13
C ALA A 127 -9.47 6.90 -5.22
N LEU A 128 -9.84 6.02 -4.29
CA LEU A 128 -11.20 5.44 -4.22
C LEU A 128 -12.28 6.52 -4.11
N TRP A 129 -12.07 7.50 -3.22
CA TRP A 129 -12.96 8.63 -3.03
C TRP A 129 -13.15 9.42 -4.34
N LEU A 130 -12.08 9.87 -4.97
CA LEU A 130 -12.14 10.64 -6.23
C LEU A 130 -12.89 9.89 -7.35
N HIS A 131 -12.69 8.57 -7.48
CA HIS A 131 -13.39 7.76 -8.48
C HIS A 131 -14.87 7.54 -8.13
N SER A 132 -15.24 7.69 -6.86
CA SER A 132 -16.61 7.56 -6.38
C SER A 132 -17.45 8.83 -6.54
N LEU A 133 -16.81 9.99 -6.74
CA LEU A 133 -17.50 11.28 -6.82
C LEU A 133 -18.33 11.44 -8.11
N ARG A 134 -19.50 12.07 -7.98
CA ARG A 134 -20.39 12.44 -9.10
C ARG A 134 -20.95 13.84 -8.85
N ALA A 135 -21.30 14.54 -9.93
CA ALA A 135 -22.03 15.78 -9.83
C ALA A 135 -23.42 15.54 -9.19
N GLY A 136 -23.78 16.38 -8.22
CA GLY A 136 -25.09 16.36 -7.57
C GLY A 136 -26.15 17.15 -8.32
N ALA A 137 -27.26 17.44 -7.63
CA ALA A 137 -28.38 18.19 -8.20
C ALA A 137 -28.09 19.69 -8.34
N SER A 138 -27.19 20.23 -7.52
CA SER A 138 -26.68 21.61 -7.61
C SER A 138 -25.18 21.62 -7.90
N PRO A 139 -24.63 22.73 -8.44
CA PRO A 139 -23.18 22.85 -8.72
C PRO A 139 -22.28 22.70 -7.49
N GLU A 140 -22.82 22.98 -6.30
CA GLU A 140 -22.12 22.93 -5.02
C GLU A 140 -22.25 21.54 -4.36
N GLN A 141 -23.13 20.68 -4.86
CA GLN A 141 -23.38 19.36 -4.27
C GLN A 141 -22.55 18.28 -4.98
N ILE A 142 -21.85 17.48 -4.19
CA ILE A 142 -21.13 16.29 -4.66
C ILE A 142 -21.83 15.04 -4.15
N GLU A 143 -22.29 14.20 -5.07
CA GLU A 143 -22.87 12.90 -4.76
C GLU A 143 -21.79 11.82 -4.69
N HIS A 144 -21.91 10.96 -3.68
CA HIS A 144 -21.01 9.83 -3.51
C HIS A 144 -21.62 8.56 -4.11
N GLY A 145 -20.82 7.85 -4.92
CA GLY A 145 -21.09 6.50 -5.36
C GLY A 145 -20.38 5.44 -4.51
N PRO A 146 -20.62 4.14 -4.76
CA PRO A 146 -19.88 3.09 -4.09
C PRO A 146 -18.40 3.14 -4.55
N PRO A 147 -17.42 3.24 -3.64
CA PRO A 147 -16.02 3.10 -4.00
C PRO A 147 -15.76 1.72 -4.58
N ARG A 148 -14.86 1.65 -5.56
CA ARG A 148 -14.50 0.41 -6.25
C ARG A 148 -13.01 0.33 -6.44
N LEU A 149 -12.48 -0.86 -6.18
CA LEU A 149 -11.10 -1.20 -6.47
C LEU A 149 -11.11 -2.30 -7.53
N ASP A 150 -10.64 -1.98 -8.72
CA ASP A 150 -10.55 -2.95 -9.81
C ASP A 150 -9.37 -3.93 -9.55
N GLY A 151 -9.49 -5.15 -10.06
CA GLY A 151 -8.42 -6.16 -9.98
C GLY A 151 -8.41 -6.97 -8.68
N LEU A 152 -9.38 -6.82 -7.79
CA LEU A 152 -9.50 -7.66 -6.58
C LEU A 152 -9.65 -9.15 -6.92
N ASP A 153 -10.47 -9.48 -7.92
CA ASP A 153 -10.70 -10.87 -8.37
C ASP A 153 -9.43 -11.55 -8.89
N ALA A 154 -8.41 -10.77 -9.29
CA ALA A 154 -7.12 -11.30 -9.69
C ALA A 154 -6.33 -11.86 -8.50
N LEU A 155 -6.56 -11.35 -7.28
CA LEU A 155 -5.89 -11.82 -6.07
C LEU A 155 -6.32 -13.24 -5.69
N ASP A 156 -7.53 -13.64 -6.07
CA ASP A 156 -8.05 -15.00 -5.83
C ASP A 156 -7.40 -16.05 -6.76
N GLN A 157 -6.77 -15.60 -7.85
CA GLN A 157 -6.14 -16.45 -8.86
C GLN A 157 -4.63 -16.65 -8.62
N LEU A 158 -4.09 -16.07 -7.54
CA LEU A 158 -2.66 -16.11 -7.25
C LEU A 158 -2.21 -17.53 -6.90
N SER A 159 -1.23 -18.02 -7.64
CA SER A 159 -0.52 -19.26 -7.33
C SER A 159 0.44 -19.05 -6.15
N THR A 160 0.92 -20.16 -5.56
CA THR A 160 1.98 -20.10 -4.54
C THR A 160 3.24 -19.39 -5.03
N GLU A 161 3.60 -19.57 -6.31
CA GLU A 161 4.76 -18.90 -6.91
C GLU A 161 4.55 -17.38 -7.00
N ASP A 162 3.33 -16.94 -7.36
CA ASP A 162 2.97 -15.52 -7.37
C ASP A 162 3.12 -14.93 -5.97
N LEU A 163 2.60 -15.62 -4.95
CA LEU A 163 2.67 -15.13 -3.58
C LEU A 163 4.11 -14.97 -3.07
N PHE A 164 5.04 -15.88 -3.44
CA PHE A 164 6.45 -15.72 -3.10
C PHE A 164 7.09 -14.51 -3.79
N LEU A 165 6.79 -14.30 -5.08
CA LEU A 165 7.26 -13.12 -5.82
C LEU A 165 6.73 -11.82 -5.19
N LEU A 166 5.43 -11.76 -4.92
CA LEU A 166 4.79 -10.62 -4.27
C LEU A 166 5.35 -10.37 -2.86
N THR A 167 5.73 -11.41 -2.13
CA THR A 167 6.40 -11.30 -0.83
C THR A 167 7.77 -10.63 -0.96
N ALA A 168 8.56 -11.00 -1.98
CA ALA A 168 9.85 -10.35 -2.22
C ALA A 168 9.67 -8.86 -2.53
N LEU A 169 8.72 -8.50 -3.40
CA LEU A 169 8.41 -7.10 -3.72
C LEU A 169 7.82 -6.33 -2.53
N ALA A 170 7.04 -6.98 -1.67
CA ALA A 170 6.49 -6.37 -0.47
C ALA A 170 7.59 -6.00 0.55
N ILE A 171 8.64 -6.82 0.64
CA ILE A 171 9.78 -6.58 1.54
C ILE A 171 10.76 -5.59 0.93
N HIS A 172 11.16 -5.79 -0.34
CA HIS A 172 12.24 -5.04 -0.96
C HIS A 172 11.78 -3.83 -1.77
N GLY A 173 10.48 -3.65 -1.97
CA GLY A 173 9.97 -2.60 -2.86
C GLY A 173 10.16 -2.97 -4.34
N PRO A 174 10.32 -1.97 -5.23
CA PRO A 174 10.58 -2.19 -6.64
C PRO A 174 11.87 -3.00 -6.86
N MET A 175 11.82 -4.03 -7.70
CA MET A 175 12.97 -4.92 -7.94
C MET A 175 13.15 -5.19 -9.42
N THR A 176 14.41 -5.35 -9.84
CA THR A 176 14.72 -5.82 -11.19
C THR A 176 14.49 -7.33 -11.32
N LEU A 177 14.36 -7.84 -12.56
CA LEU A 177 14.32 -9.30 -12.78
C LEU A 177 15.56 -10.00 -12.21
N SER A 178 16.74 -9.41 -12.37
CA SER A 178 17.99 -9.95 -11.82
C SER A 178 17.98 -10.02 -10.29
N ALA A 179 17.50 -8.97 -9.63
CA ALA A 179 17.34 -8.94 -8.18
C ALA A 179 16.32 -9.97 -7.69
N LEU A 180 15.22 -10.18 -8.45
CA LEU A 180 14.23 -11.22 -8.15
C LEU A 180 14.83 -12.64 -8.28
N ILE A 181 15.64 -12.89 -9.31
CA ILE A 181 16.36 -14.17 -9.49
C ILE A 181 17.26 -14.44 -8.29
N GLU A 182 18.03 -13.44 -7.86
CA GLU A 182 18.92 -13.54 -6.71
C GLU A 182 18.14 -13.80 -5.42
N ALA A 183 17.10 -12.99 -5.15
CA ALA A 183 16.34 -13.05 -3.91
C ALA A 183 15.50 -14.32 -3.75
N LEU A 184 14.94 -14.83 -4.84
CA LEU A 184 14.06 -16.00 -4.84
C LEU A 184 14.79 -17.30 -5.18
N ASN A 185 16.02 -17.22 -5.70
CA ASN A 185 16.79 -18.35 -6.20
C ASN A 185 15.97 -19.24 -7.16
N ARG A 186 15.35 -18.61 -8.16
CA ARG A 186 14.49 -19.27 -9.17
C ARG A 186 14.99 -19.05 -10.59
N PRO A 187 14.70 -19.97 -11.53
CA PRO A 187 15.07 -19.79 -12.93
C PRO A 187 14.45 -18.53 -13.52
N GLU A 188 15.23 -17.81 -14.32
CA GLU A 188 14.79 -16.58 -15.01
C GLU A 188 13.50 -16.78 -15.81
N SER A 189 13.38 -17.90 -16.54
CA SER A 189 12.21 -18.20 -17.36
C SER A 189 10.93 -18.30 -16.54
N ALA A 190 11.00 -18.89 -15.35
CA ALA A 190 9.85 -19.01 -14.45
C ALA A 190 9.44 -17.64 -13.88
N LEU A 191 10.41 -16.85 -13.40
CA LEU A 191 10.14 -15.51 -12.86
C LEU A 191 9.61 -14.56 -13.93
N ARG A 192 10.17 -14.59 -15.14
CA ARG A 192 9.68 -13.79 -16.27
C ARG A 192 8.24 -14.13 -16.64
N ALA A 193 7.89 -15.42 -16.63
CA ALA A 193 6.52 -15.85 -16.87
C ALA A 193 5.56 -15.40 -15.75
N ALA A 194 5.98 -15.50 -14.48
CA ALA A 194 5.21 -15.03 -13.34
C ALA A 194 4.99 -13.50 -13.37
N CYS A 195 6.04 -12.72 -13.61
CA CYS A 195 5.93 -11.27 -13.76
C CYS A 195 4.92 -10.88 -14.85
N ARG A 196 5.06 -11.43 -16.07
CA ARG A 196 4.14 -11.14 -17.18
C ARG A 196 2.69 -11.49 -16.85
N ARG A 197 2.47 -12.62 -16.19
CA ARG A 197 1.14 -13.02 -15.73
C ARG A 197 0.58 -12.00 -14.74
N LEU A 198 1.36 -11.60 -13.74
CA LEU A 198 0.92 -10.64 -12.73
C LEU A 198 0.72 -9.22 -13.28
N GLU A 199 1.49 -8.81 -14.28
CA GLU A 199 1.25 -7.57 -15.04
C GLU A 199 -0.07 -7.65 -15.83
N ALA A 200 -0.33 -8.77 -16.52
CA ALA A 200 -1.58 -8.98 -17.24
C ALA A 200 -2.80 -8.98 -16.32
N LEU A 201 -2.63 -9.42 -15.08
CA LEU A 201 -3.63 -9.36 -14.02
C LEU A 201 -3.75 -7.98 -13.35
N GLY A 202 -2.87 -7.02 -13.69
CA GLY A 202 -2.85 -5.68 -13.08
C GLY A 202 -2.34 -5.64 -11.63
N VAL A 203 -1.73 -6.72 -11.15
CA VAL A 203 -1.17 -6.85 -9.80
C VAL A 203 0.21 -6.20 -9.71
N LEU A 204 0.98 -6.28 -10.79
CA LEU A 204 2.27 -5.61 -10.95
C LEU A 204 2.18 -4.47 -11.97
N MET A 205 3.07 -3.50 -11.79
CA MET A 205 3.45 -2.56 -12.82
C MET A 205 4.91 -2.80 -13.20
N GLY A 206 5.17 -2.87 -14.50
CA GLY A 206 6.51 -2.80 -15.06
C GLY A 206 6.84 -1.38 -15.51
N GLU A 207 8.10 -0.97 -15.43
CA GLU A 207 8.57 0.19 -16.18
C GLU A 207 8.53 -0.08 -17.69
N LEU A 208 8.45 1.00 -18.50
CA LEU A 208 8.55 0.93 -19.96
C LEU A 208 9.86 0.27 -20.46
N SER A 209 10.91 0.29 -19.62
CA SER A 209 12.19 -0.40 -19.84
C SER A 209 12.09 -1.94 -19.72
N GLY A 210 11.04 -2.45 -19.05
CA GLY A 210 10.75 -3.88 -18.89
C GLY A 210 11.60 -4.60 -17.83
N GLU A 211 12.39 -3.87 -17.05
CA GLU A 211 13.33 -4.48 -16.10
C GLU A 211 12.94 -4.33 -14.63
N LEU A 212 12.22 -3.26 -14.26
CA LEU A 212 11.80 -2.98 -12.88
C LEU A 212 10.33 -3.37 -12.68
N TYR A 213 10.06 -4.19 -11.66
CA TYR A 213 8.72 -4.60 -11.25
C TYR A 213 8.37 -4.00 -9.90
N GLU A 214 7.15 -3.46 -9.77
CA GLU A 214 6.59 -2.97 -8.52
C GLU A 214 5.15 -3.48 -8.34
N LEU A 215 4.71 -3.63 -7.09
CA LEU A 215 3.32 -3.86 -6.75
C LEU A 215 2.45 -2.67 -7.20
N HIS A 216 1.30 -2.95 -7.82
CA HIS A 216 0.38 -1.88 -8.22
C HIS A 216 -0.10 -1.08 -6.99
N PRO A 217 0.14 0.25 -6.91
CA PRO A 217 -0.07 1.02 -5.67
C PRO A 217 -1.48 0.93 -5.09
N ARG A 218 -2.50 0.88 -5.96
CA ARG A 218 -3.90 0.78 -5.52
C ARG A 218 -4.24 -0.58 -4.93
N LEU A 219 -3.58 -1.65 -5.39
CA LEU A 219 -3.80 -3.01 -4.88
C LEU A 219 -2.83 -3.36 -3.74
N HIS A 220 -1.77 -2.59 -3.56
CA HIS A 220 -0.73 -2.85 -2.57
C HIS A 220 -1.27 -3.19 -1.17
N PRO A 221 -2.21 -2.43 -0.56
CA PRO A 221 -2.71 -2.80 0.76
C PRO A 221 -3.46 -4.14 0.78
N GLN A 222 -4.18 -4.46 -0.30
CA GLN A 222 -4.91 -5.73 -0.44
C GLN A 222 -3.95 -6.91 -0.66
N ILE A 223 -2.89 -6.71 -1.44
CA ILE A 223 -1.82 -7.69 -1.61
C ILE A 223 -1.18 -7.99 -0.25
N LEU A 224 -0.81 -6.96 0.53
CA LEU A 224 -0.27 -7.16 1.88
C LEU A 224 -1.22 -7.90 2.80
N ARG A 225 -2.53 -7.60 2.75
CA ARG A 225 -3.55 -8.33 3.51
C ARG A 225 -3.58 -9.81 3.13
N VAL A 226 -3.58 -10.14 1.84
CA VAL A 226 -3.55 -11.53 1.35
C VAL A 226 -2.28 -12.24 1.81
N LEU A 227 -1.12 -11.61 1.70
CA LEU A 227 0.15 -12.19 2.14
C LEU A 227 0.18 -12.49 3.64
N ARG A 228 -0.36 -11.59 4.48
CA ARG A 228 -0.51 -11.82 5.93
C ARG A 228 -1.48 -12.96 6.23
N GLN A 229 -2.63 -13.01 5.56
CA GLN A 229 -3.62 -14.09 5.72
C GLN A 229 -3.05 -15.46 5.34
N ARG A 230 -2.06 -15.50 4.45
CA ARG A 230 -1.33 -16.71 4.04
C ARG A 230 -0.06 -16.97 4.87
N ALA A 231 0.19 -16.19 5.93
CA ALA A 231 1.38 -16.26 6.79
C ALA A 231 2.73 -16.12 6.04
N LEU A 232 2.74 -15.35 4.95
CA LEU A 232 3.95 -15.05 4.18
C LEU A 232 4.62 -13.73 4.60
N LEU A 233 3.89 -12.89 5.32
CA LEU A 233 4.39 -11.72 6.03
C LEU A 233 3.96 -11.80 7.49
N GLU A 234 4.77 -11.25 8.39
CA GLU A 234 4.40 -11.13 9.80
C GLU A 234 3.14 -10.27 9.96
N THR A 235 2.24 -10.71 10.83
CA THR A 235 1.06 -9.94 11.25
C THR A 235 1.47 -8.89 12.27
N ALA A 236 1.00 -7.65 12.03
CA ALA A 236 1.09 -6.56 13.00
C ALA A 236 0.24 -6.84 14.25
#